data_AF-A0A7J2RJF6-F1
#
_entry.id   AF-A0A7J2RJF6-F1
#
_cell.length_a   1.000
_cell.length_b   1.000
_cell.length_c   1.000
_cell.angle_alpha   90.00
_cell.angle_beta   90.00
_cell.angle_gamma   90.00
#
_symmetry.space_group_name_H-M   'P 1'
#
loop_
_entity.id
_entity.type
_entity.pdbx_description
1 polymer ?
#
loop_
_entity_poly.entity_id
_entity_poly.type
_entity_poly.pdbx_seq_one_letter_code
_entity_poly.pdbx_strand_id
1 'polypeptide(L)'
;MEKITLIKKDIQEKSGKEWLGLQKQTEDRLDSLMWYLDHPKMQESPKLVEEIVELYYAAKNTNFIKMEGIIRKLDQLTIKFSKEGAVKKTKTAQSHAVRGEQVIYEKAIEEFIKKVDDFLNSTSGTSLPEKTKKSLITFLGYLNHPVLIKKTALFDEMKDKYDKTVELDFLSMQTFDDMLNMCDIKLGAITDEMKTFKSPEKRKKELDEAWGEFEAEKEKFQAKLNNLESEREAIKAEREKIETERSQINLDRENLLKEQEEFKVKNDNLKQNLQQYEVENENLKQDRARMETERENLKLTQENLQIKKENIDAKQEKLDRELEKLKIE
;
A
#
# COMPACT_ATOMS: atom_id res chain seq x y z
N MET A 1 -22.03 -26.04 31.28
CA MET A 1 -20.96 -26.41 32.24
C MET A 1 -20.77 -27.93 32.28
N GLU A 2 -21.78 -28.71 32.68
CA GLU A 2 -21.71 -30.18 32.80
C GLU A 2 -21.29 -30.90 31.49
N LYS A 3 -21.83 -30.47 30.33
CA LYS A 3 -21.48 -31.01 29.01
C LYS A 3 -20.01 -30.74 28.60
N ILE A 4 -19.42 -29.61 29.01
CA ILE A 4 -18.01 -29.31 28.74
C ILE A 4 -17.11 -30.25 29.54
N THR A 5 -17.45 -30.48 30.81
CA THR A 5 -16.72 -31.40 31.68
C THR A 5 -16.73 -32.82 31.14
N LEU A 6 -17.87 -33.26 30.57
CA LEU A 6 -18.01 -34.56 29.95
C LEU A 6 -17.13 -34.70 28.68
N ILE A 7 -17.11 -33.68 27.80
CA ILE A 7 -16.24 -33.67 26.61
C ILE A 7 -14.76 -33.66 27.00
N LYS A 8 -14.37 -32.86 27.99
CA LYS A 8 -12.98 -32.83 28.46
C LYS A 8 -12.54 -34.17 29.01
N LYS A 9 -13.41 -34.84 29.78
CA LYS A 9 -13.15 -36.18 30.29
C LYS A 9 -13.04 -37.20 29.14
N ASP A 10 -13.94 -37.16 28.16
CA ASP A 10 -13.90 -38.01 26.96
C ASP A 10 -12.59 -37.83 26.15
N ILE A 11 -12.08 -36.60 26.02
CA ILE A 11 -10.82 -36.34 25.29
C ILE A 11 -9.58 -36.70 26.14
N GLN A 12 -9.60 -36.43 27.45
CA GLN A 12 -8.49 -36.69 28.37
C GLN A 12 -8.30 -38.17 28.66
N GLU A 13 -9.39 -38.94 28.73
CA GLU A 13 -9.31 -40.36 29.12
C GLU A 13 -8.61 -41.24 28.08
N LYS A 14 -8.27 -40.77 26.86
CA LYS A 14 -7.46 -41.42 25.79
C LYS A 14 -7.19 -42.93 25.99
N SER A 15 -8.20 -43.75 26.24
CA SER A 15 -8.03 -45.17 26.62
C SER A 15 -9.22 -46.05 26.25
N GLY A 16 -10.05 -45.60 25.31
CA GLY A 16 -10.97 -46.48 24.60
C GLY A 16 -10.28 -47.08 23.37
N LYS A 17 -10.58 -48.34 23.04
CA LYS A 17 -10.16 -48.98 21.78
C LYS A 17 -10.61 -48.24 20.51
N GLU A 18 -11.49 -47.24 20.65
CA GLU A 18 -12.12 -46.44 19.59
C GLU A 18 -11.20 -45.37 18.97
N TRP A 19 -10.06 -45.05 19.60
CA TRP A 19 -9.16 -43.96 19.18
C TRP A 19 -7.90 -44.44 18.44
N LEU A 20 -7.70 -45.76 18.34
CA LEU A 20 -6.56 -46.37 17.65
C LEU A 20 -6.71 -46.16 16.13
N GLY A 21 -5.89 -45.28 15.57
CA GLY A 21 -5.82 -45.01 14.12
C GLY A 21 -6.25 -43.61 13.68
N LEU A 22 -6.53 -42.69 14.63
CA LEU A 22 -6.77 -41.29 14.28
C LEU A 22 -5.51 -40.67 13.63
N GLN A 23 -5.72 -39.91 12.55
CA GLN A 23 -4.66 -39.12 11.94
C GLN A 23 -4.14 -38.08 12.95
N LYS A 24 -2.81 -37.90 13.04
CA LYS A 24 -2.16 -36.99 14.00
C LYS A 24 -2.75 -35.57 14.03
N GLN A 25 -3.18 -35.07 12.88
CA GLN A 25 -3.84 -33.76 12.76
C GLN A 25 -5.16 -33.68 13.54
N THR A 26 -5.90 -34.78 13.63
CA THR A 26 -7.12 -34.88 14.42
C THR A 26 -6.84 -34.75 15.91
N GLU A 27 -5.80 -35.41 16.38
CA GLU A 27 -5.40 -35.34 17.79
C GLU A 27 -4.99 -33.91 18.17
N ASP A 28 -4.22 -33.23 17.32
CA ASP A 28 -3.80 -31.86 17.54
C ASP A 28 -5.01 -30.89 17.59
N ARG A 29 -6.06 -31.16 16.79
CA ARG A 29 -7.30 -30.37 16.78
C ARG A 29 -8.19 -30.62 18.00
N LEU A 30 -8.25 -31.85 18.50
CA LEU A 30 -8.95 -32.17 19.75
C LEU A 30 -8.22 -31.60 20.98
N ASP A 31 -6.89 -31.62 20.98
CA ASP A 31 -6.06 -30.95 22.00
C ASP A 31 -6.31 -29.42 21.96
N SER A 32 -6.43 -28.83 20.76
CA SER A 32 -6.79 -27.42 20.60
C SER A 32 -8.21 -27.11 21.11
N LEU A 33 -9.17 -28.00 20.82
CA LEU A 33 -10.54 -27.88 21.33
C LEU A 33 -10.58 -27.89 22.86
N MET A 34 -9.82 -28.77 23.51
CA MET A 34 -9.70 -28.77 24.97
C MET A 34 -9.28 -27.41 25.50
N TRP A 35 -8.26 -26.79 24.89
CA TRP A 35 -7.78 -25.47 25.29
C TRP A 35 -8.87 -24.39 25.17
N TYR A 36 -9.63 -24.38 24.07
CA TYR A 36 -10.71 -23.42 23.90
C TYR A 36 -11.88 -23.65 24.86
N LEU A 37 -12.17 -24.90 25.22
CA LEU A 37 -13.19 -25.22 26.23
C LEU A 37 -12.79 -24.72 27.65
N ASP A 38 -11.52 -24.40 27.88
CA ASP A 38 -11.02 -23.75 29.11
C ASP A 38 -10.96 -22.22 29.01
N HIS A 39 -11.23 -21.64 27.84
CA HIS A 39 -11.08 -20.20 27.63
C HIS A 39 -12.21 -19.40 28.34
N PRO A 40 -11.92 -18.32 29.10
CA PRO A 40 -12.93 -17.57 29.85
C PRO A 40 -14.06 -17.03 28.96
N LYS A 41 -13.69 -16.46 27.81
CA LYS A 41 -14.65 -15.91 26.81
C LYS A 41 -15.57 -16.98 26.18
N MET A 42 -15.24 -18.26 26.30
CA MET A 42 -16.12 -19.36 25.88
C MET A 42 -17.17 -19.67 26.95
N GLN A 43 -16.85 -19.49 28.23
CA GLN A 43 -17.82 -19.64 29.33
C GLN A 43 -18.81 -18.48 29.39
N GLU A 44 -18.43 -17.30 28.89
CA GLU A 44 -19.28 -16.10 28.82
C GLU A 44 -20.38 -16.18 27.74
N SER A 45 -20.27 -17.11 26.77
CA SER A 45 -21.21 -17.23 25.65
C SER A 45 -21.83 -18.64 25.56
N PRO A 46 -23.02 -18.85 26.16
CA PRO A 46 -23.69 -20.14 26.18
C PRO A 46 -23.96 -20.72 24.78
N LYS A 47 -24.24 -19.85 23.79
CA LYS A 47 -24.52 -20.27 22.39
C LYS A 47 -23.30 -20.88 21.70
N LEU A 48 -22.10 -20.34 21.95
CA LEU A 48 -20.87 -20.87 21.37
C LEU A 48 -20.52 -22.24 21.96
N VAL A 49 -20.81 -22.44 23.25
CA VAL A 49 -20.63 -23.72 23.93
C VAL A 49 -21.56 -24.78 23.33
N GLU A 50 -22.84 -24.47 23.15
CA GLU A 50 -23.81 -25.41 22.57
C GLU A 50 -23.41 -25.84 21.16
N GLU A 51 -23.02 -24.89 20.32
CA GLU A 51 -22.60 -25.17 18.94
C GLU A 51 -21.37 -26.08 18.88
N ILE A 52 -20.39 -25.87 19.76
CA ILE A 52 -19.17 -26.69 19.81
C ILE A 52 -19.44 -28.08 20.38
N VAL A 53 -20.34 -28.17 21.36
CA VAL A 53 -20.79 -29.45 21.92
C VAL A 53 -21.51 -30.28 20.84
N GLU A 54 -22.41 -29.66 20.07
CA GLU A 54 -23.10 -30.31 18.96
C GLU A 54 -22.13 -30.78 17.88
N LEU A 55 -21.20 -29.93 17.47
CA LEU A 55 -20.18 -30.28 16.48
C LEU A 55 -19.26 -31.41 16.99
N TYR A 56 -18.91 -31.42 18.27
CA TYR A 56 -18.14 -32.48 18.89
C TYR A 56 -18.86 -33.82 18.83
N TYR A 57 -20.12 -33.90 19.27
CA TYR A 57 -20.87 -35.16 19.24
C TYR A 57 -21.21 -35.59 17.81
N ALA A 58 -21.45 -34.66 16.89
CA ALA A 58 -21.59 -34.97 15.47
C ALA A 58 -20.33 -35.61 14.88
N ALA A 59 -19.14 -35.08 15.21
CA ALA A 59 -17.88 -35.67 14.80
C ALA A 59 -17.65 -37.03 15.48
N LYS A 60 -17.95 -37.14 16.79
CA LYS A 60 -17.82 -38.39 17.57
C LYS A 60 -18.66 -39.51 16.96
N ASN A 61 -19.89 -39.24 16.55
CA ASN A 61 -20.77 -40.22 15.88
C ASN A 61 -20.21 -40.72 14.54
N THR A 62 -19.23 -40.03 13.96
CA THR A 62 -18.54 -40.43 12.72
C THR A 62 -17.11 -40.92 12.96
N ASN A 63 -16.75 -41.26 14.21
CA ASN A 63 -15.37 -41.56 14.62
C ASN A 63 -14.36 -40.49 14.16
N PHE A 64 -14.77 -39.23 14.20
CA PHE A 64 -13.96 -38.07 13.79
C PHE A 64 -13.47 -38.09 12.33
N ILE A 65 -14.14 -38.87 11.47
CA ILE A 65 -13.91 -38.83 10.02
C ILE A 65 -14.43 -37.51 9.42
N LYS A 66 -15.55 -36.95 9.97
CA LYS A 66 -16.13 -35.67 9.53
C LYS A 66 -15.95 -34.59 10.60
N MET A 67 -14.78 -33.95 10.58
CA MET A 67 -14.42 -32.91 11.56
C MET A 67 -14.37 -31.49 11.03
N GLU A 68 -14.65 -31.29 9.73
CA GLU A 68 -14.60 -29.98 9.07
C GLU A 68 -15.39 -28.90 9.84
N GLY A 69 -16.51 -29.26 10.47
CA GLY A 69 -17.29 -28.34 11.29
C GLY A 69 -16.54 -27.85 12.54
N ILE A 70 -15.92 -28.77 13.29
CA ILE A 70 -15.10 -28.43 14.46
C ILE A 70 -13.88 -27.62 14.03
N ILE A 71 -13.19 -28.04 12.97
CA ILE A 71 -11.99 -27.38 12.47
C ILE A 71 -12.28 -25.93 12.08
N ARG A 72 -13.32 -25.70 11.27
CA ARG A 72 -13.74 -24.35 10.89
C ARG A 72 -14.12 -23.51 12.10
N LYS A 73 -14.79 -24.09 13.09
CA LYS A 73 -15.14 -23.36 14.30
C LYS A 73 -13.91 -22.99 15.11
N LEU A 74 -12.96 -23.89 15.28
CA LEU A 74 -11.68 -23.61 15.94
C LEU A 74 -10.88 -22.54 15.22
N ASP A 75 -10.85 -22.53 13.89
CA ASP A 75 -10.17 -21.49 13.11
C ASP A 75 -10.87 -20.13 13.27
N GLN A 76 -12.20 -20.08 13.30
CA GLN A 76 -12.96 -18.87 13.61
C GLN A 76 -12.69 -18.35 15.02
N LEU A 77 -12.61 -19.23 16.02
CA LEU A 77 -12.30 -18.87 17.40
C LEU A 77 -10.85 -18.39 17.52
N THR A 78 -9.94 -19.01 16.78
CA THR A 78 -8.55 -18.58 16.69
C THR A 78 -8.47 -17.15 16.16
N ILE A 79 -9.21 -16.82 15.10
CA ILE A 79 -9.24 -15.47 14.53
C ILE A 79 -9.91 -14.48 15.50
N LYS A 80 -11.03 -14.87 16.14
CA LYS A 80 -11.77 -13.99 17.06
C LYS A 80 -11.07 -13.75 18.40
N PHE A 81 -10.30 -14.70 18.90
CA PHE A 81 -9.60 -14.62 20.18
C PHE A 81 -8.09 -14.31 20.04
N SER A 82 -7.56 -14.16 18.82
CA SER A 82 -6.16 -13.80 18.59
C SER A 82 -5.86 -12.35 18.95
N LYS A 83 -5.53 -12.15 20.24
CA LYS A 83 -4.52 -11.23 20.80
C LYS A 83 -4.77 -11.12 22.31
N GLU A 84 -4.52 -12.18 23.07
CA GLU A 84 -4.27 -12.12 24.52
C GLU A 84 -3.77 -13.49 24.97
N GLY A 85 -2.65 -13.49 25.71
CA GLY A 85 -1.69 -14.58 25.70
C GLY A 85 -2.10 -15.87 26.40
N ALA A 86 -1.43 -16.96 26.05
CA ALA A 86 -0.68 -17.79 27.01
C ALA A 86 0.00 -18.98 26.30
N VAL A 87 1.34 -18.95 26.34
CA VAL A 87 2.17 -20.02 26.91
C VAL A 87 1.78 -21.46 26.53
N LYS A 88 2.54 -22.00 25.57
CA LYS A 88 2.77 -23.44 25.42
C LYS A 88 3.30 -24.03 26.73
N LYS A 89 2.55 -24.96 27.34
CA LYS A 89 2.96 -25.98 28.33
C LYS A 89 1.67 -26.78 28.66
N THR A 90 1.51 -28.09 28.53
CA THR A 90 2.44 -29.22 28.57
C THR A 90 1.75 -30.50 28.03
N LYS A 91 2.48 -31.33 27.27
CA LYS A 91 2.53 -32.79 27.49
C LYS A 91 3.95 -33.05 27.95
N THR A 92 4.11 -32.96 29.27
CA THR A 92 5.39 -33.04 29.98
C THR A 92 5.28 -34.15 30.99
N ALA A 93 5.82 -35.30 30.59
CA ALA A 93 6.40 -36.25 31.53
C ALA A 93 7.55 -37.04 30.88
N GLN A 94 7.69 -37.03 29.54
CA GLN A 94 8.84 -37.66 28.84
C GLN A 94 9.59 -36.72 27.88
N SER A 95 9.08 -35.51 27.62
CA SER A 95 9.67 -34.56 26.65
C SER A 95 10.56 -33.48 27.28
N HIS A 96 10.40 -33.16 28.57
CA HIS A 96 11.24 -32.13 29.21
C HIS A 96 12.62 -32.61 29.60
N ALA A 97 12.78 -33.90 29.93
CA ALA A 97 14.11 -34.49 30.10
C ALA A 97 14.86 -34.44 28.77
N VAL A 98 14.27 -34.97 27.69
CA VAL A 98 14.89 -35.00 26.35
C VAL A 98 15.15 -33.61 25.77
N ARG A 99 14.26 -32.63 25.99
CA ARG A 99 14.47 -31.26 25.47
C ARG A 99 15.46 -30.47 26.33
N GLY A 100 15.50 -30.70 27.64
CA GLY A 100 16.53 -30.15 28.52
C GLY A 100 17.90 -30.75 28.21
N GLU A 101 17.96 -32.07 28.04
CA GLU A 101 19.14 -32.86 27.70
C GLU A 101 19.64 -32.52 26.28
N GLN A 102 18.77 -32.39 25.27
CA GLN A 102 19.14 -31.88 23.95
C GLN A 102 19.70 -30.45 24.00
N VAL A 103 19.08 -29.54 24.75
CA VAL A 103 19.58 -28.16 24.91
C VAL A 103 20.91 -28.13 25.68
N ILE A 104 21.14 -29.07 26.61
CA ILE A 104 22.42 -29.23 27.31
C ILE A 104 23.50 -29.74 26.35
N TYR A 105 23.19 -30.74 25.51
CA TYR A 105 24.14 -31.26 24.52
C TYR A 105 24.38 -30.29 23.37
N GLU A 106 23.40 -29.51 22.93
CA GLU A 106 23.59 -28.40 21.98
C GLU A 106 24.64 -27.42 22.51
N LYS A 107 24.49 -26.96 23.75
CA LYS A 107 25.48 -26.09 24.40
C LYS A 107 26.83 -26.76 24.62
N ALA A 108 26.85 -28.04 25.03
CA ALA A 108 28.09 -28.78 25.25
C ALA A 108 28.87 -29.01 23.95
N ILE A 109 28.17 -29.27 22.84
CA ILE A 109 28.75 -29.35 21.49
C ILE A 109 29.32 -27.98 21.10
N GLU A 110 28.58 -26.88 21.30
CA GLU A 110 29.05 -25.52 21.01
C GLU A 110 30.31 -25.15 21.82
N GLU A 111 30.33 -25.45 23.12
CA GLU A 111 31.49 -25.21 24.00
C GLU A 111 32.68 -26.09 23.60
N PHE A 112 32.45 -27.34 23.22
CA PHE A 112 33.51 -28.24 22.78
C PHE A 112 34.08 -27.85 21.43
N ILE A 113 33.22 -27.45 20.48
CA ILE A 113 33.64 -26.86 19.21
C ILE A 113 34.55 -25.66 19.46
N LYS A 114 34.17 -24.77 20.39
CA LYS A 114 35.00 -23.63 20.78
C LYS A 114 36.35 -24.06 21.37
N LYS A 115 36.36 -25.04 22.29
CA LYS A 115 37.60 -25.60 22.85
C LYS A 115 38.57 -26.12 21.77
N VAL A 116 38.06 -26.85 20.79
CA VAL A 116 38.86 -27.43 19.69
C VAL A 116 39.39 -26.33 18.76
N ASP A 117 38.57 -25.31 18.47
CA ASP A 117 38.96 -24.15 17.65
C ASP A 117 40.01 -23.27 18.35
N ASP A 118 39.82 -22.97 19.64
CA ASP A 118 40.78 -22.23 20.47
C ASP A 118 42.12 -22.98 20.56
N PHE A 119 42.08 -24.31 20.70
CA PHE A 119 43.28 -25.15 20.68
C PHE A 119 44.01 -25.07 19.34
N LEU A 120 43.30 -25.16 18.21
CA LEU A 120 43.89 -25.02 16.87
C LEU A 120 44.58 -23.67 16.66
N ASN A 121 43.99 -22.60 17.20
CA ASN A 121 44.51 -21.24 17.09
C ASN A 121 45.56 -20.90 18.16
N SER A 122 45.82 -21.79 19.12
CA SER A 122 46.86 -21.63 20.15
C SER A 122 48.27 -21.85 19.59
N THR A 123 49.29 -21.49 20.37
CA THR A 123 50.70 -21.75 20.05
C THR A 123 50.99 -23.25 19.86
N SER A 124 50.31 -24.13 20.60
CA SER A 124 50.45 -25.58 20.48
C SER A 124 49.78 -26.10 19.20
N GLY A 125 48.55 -25.66 18.91
CA GLY A 125 47.84 -26.07 17.69
C GLY A 125 48.51 -25.60 16.40
N THR A 126 49.04 -24.37 16.41
CA THR A 126 49.80 -23.81 15.27
C THR A 126 51.17 -24.46 15.05
N SER A 127 51.73 -25.14 16.05
CA SER A 127 52.96 -25.94 15.91
C SER A 127 52.72 -27.36 15.39
N LEU A 128 51.46 -27.82 15.28
CA LEU A 128 51.14 -29.17 14.83
C LEU A 128 51.46 -29.40 13.34
N PRO A 129 51.75 -30.67 12.95
CA PRO A 129 51.88 -31.06 11.55
C PRO A 129 50.63 -30.71 10.73
N GLU A 130 50.83 -30.36 9.46
CA GLU A 130 49.73 -29.95 8.56
C GLU A 130 48.66 -31.05 8.40
N LYS A 131 49.07 -32.33 8.40
CA LYS A 131 48.14 -33.47 8.38
C LYS A 131 47.22 -33.48 9.59
N THR A 132 47.77 -33.27 10.79
CA THR A 132 47.01 -33.23 12.06
C THR A 132 46.04 -32.06 12.09
N LYS A 133 46.46 -30.88 11.61
CA LYS A 133 45.58 -29.71 11.46
C LYS A 133 44.40 -29.99 10.53
N LYS A 134 44.64 -30.65 9.39
CA LYS A 134 43.57 -31.06 8.45
C LYS A 134 42.60 -32.05 9.09
N SER A 135 43.10 -33.04 9.84
CA SER A 135 42.27 -33.98 10.59
C SER A 135 41.42 -33.30 11.67
N LEU A 136 41.96 -32.31 12.38
CA LEU A 136 41.23 -31.52 13.37
C LEU A 136 40.17 -30.60 12.73
N ILE A 137 40.45 -30.01 11.57
CA ILE A 137 39.46 -29.25 10.78
C ILE A 137 38.33 -30.18 10.30
N THR A 138 38.67 -31.41 9.89
CA THR A 138 37.70 -32.45 9.50
C THR A 138 36.84 -32.85 10.70
N PHE A 139 37.45 -33.00 11.87
CA PHE A 139 36.73 -33.26 13.12
C PHE A 139 35.77 -32.12 13.51
N LEU A 140 36.20 -30.86 13.39
CA LEU A 140 35.31 -29.70 13.55
C LEU A 140 34.13 -29.76 12.59
N GLY A 141 34.34 -30.19 11.34
CA GLY A 141 33.24 -30.41 10.39
C GLY A 141 32.20 -31.43 10.88
N TYR A 142 32.65 -32.55 11.46
CA TYR A 142 31.76 -33.54 12.08
C TYR A 142 31.03 -33.02 13.31
N LEU A 143 31.68 -32.17 14.12
CA LEU A 143 31.03 -31.56 15.28
C LEU A 143 29.89 -30.60 14.89
N ASN A 144 29.93 -30.02 13.68
CA ASN A 144 28.84 -29.18 13.15
C ASN A 144 27.74 -29.98 12.45
N HIS A 145 27.80 -31.31 12.48
CA HIS A 145 26.82 -32.14 11.80
C HIS A 145 25.43 -32.04 12.46
N PRO A 146 24.35 -31.74 11.71
CA PRO A 146 23.01 -31.45 12.28
C PRO A 146 22.39 -32.66 13.01
N VAL A 147 22.87 -33.87 12.74
CA VAL A 147 22.39 -35.11 13.39
C VAL A 147 23.12 -35.39 14.71
N LEU A 148 24.28 -34.75 14.97
CA LEU A 148 25.08 -35.03 16.17
C LEU A 148 24.34 -34.68 17.46
N ILE A 149 23.54 -33.62 17.46
CA ILE A 149 22.68 -33.19 18.57
C ILE A 149 21.75 -34.32 19.06
N LYS A 150 21.35 -35.21 18.14
CA LYS A 150 20.46 -36.34 18.45
C LYS A 150 21.22 -37.62 18.84
N LYS A 151 22.55 -37.63 18.72
CA LYS A 151 23.43 -38.78 19.00
C LYS A 151 24.38 -38.45 20.15
N THR A 152 23.82 -38.24 21.34
CA THR A 152 24.57 -37.83 22.56
C THR A 152 25.71 -38.80 22.92
N ALA A 153 25.46 -40.11 22.86
CA ALA A 153 26.49 -41.13 23.10
C ALA A 153 27.66 -41.08 22.09
N LEU A 154 27.39 -40.65 20.85
CA LEU A 154 28.43 -40.46 19.85
C LEU A 154 29.27 -39.23 20.17
N PHE A 155 28.64 -38.14 20.62
CA PHE A 155 29.36 -36.94 21.05
C PHE A 155 30.26 -37.21 22.27
N ASP A 156 29.77 -37.96 23.27
CA ASP A 156 30.59 -38.33 24.43
C ASP A 156 31.78 -39.22 24.03
N GLU A 157 31.58 -40.17 23.10
CA GLU A 157 32.65 -41.00 22.54
C GLU A 157 33.68 -40.17 21.74
N MET A 158 33.22 -39.17 20.96
CA MET A 158 34.09 -38.23 20.24
C MET A 158 34.93 -37.39 21.21
N LYS A 159 34.31 -36.90 22.28
CA LYS A 159 34.98 -36.08 23.30
C LYS A 159 36.05 -36.86 24.07
N ASP A 160 35.73 -38.07 24.53
CA ASP A 160 36.67 -38.95 25.25
C ASP A 160 37.88 -39.32 24.37
N LYS A 161 37.66 -39.66 23.10
CA LYS A 161 38.76 -39.95 22.16
C LYS A 161 39.61 -38.72 21.86
N TYR A 162 38.98 -37.54 21.70
CA TYR A 162 39.70 -36.29 21.53
C TYR A 162 40.58 -35.96 22.74
N ASP A 163 40.01 -35.98 23.95
CA ASP A 163 40.76 -35.63 25.17
C ASP A 163 41.96 -36.59 25.38
N LYS A 164 41.79 -37.89 25.12
CA LYS A 164 42.90 -38.88 25.13
C LYS A 164 43.98 -38.59 24.09
N THR A 165 43.61 -38.12 22.91
CA THR A 165 44.59 -37.78 21.85
C THR A 165 45.37 -36.50 22.17
N VAL A 166 44.73 -35.54 22.84
CA VAL A 166 45.37 -34.31 23.32
C VAL A 166 46.34 -34.61 24.47
N GLU A 167 45.96 -35.49 25.41
CA GLU A 167 46.85 -35.93 26.50
C GLU A 167 48.12 -36.62 25.99
N LEU A 168 48.02 -37.32 24.86
CA LEU A 168 49.13 -37.96 24.17
C LEU A 168 49.83 -37.03 23.17
N ASP A 169 49.56 -35.72 23.18
CA ASP A 169 50.13 -34.71 22.28
C ASP A 169 50.11 -35.10 20.79
N PHE A 170 49.05 -35.81 20.38
CA PHE A 170 48.92 -36.35 19.02
C PHE A 170 50.09 -37.26 18.57
N LEU A 171 50.85 -37.83 19.50
CA LEU A 171 51.98 -38.76 19.24
C LEU A 171 51.54 -40.03 18.49
N SER A 172 50.29 -40.45 18.66
CA SER A 172 49.65 -41.51 17.89
C SER A 172 48.34 -41.01 17.30
N MET A 173 48.34 -40.74 15.99
CA MET A 173 47.13 -40.35 15.24
C MET A 173 46.18 -41.51 14.97
N GLN A 174 46.57 -42.76 15.28
CA GLN A 174 45.75 -43.93 14.97
C GLN A 174 44.38 -43.90 15.66
N THR A 175 44.35 -43.52 16.93
CA THR A 175 43.10 -43.40 17.71
C THR A 175 42.22 -42.23 17.23
N PHE A 176 42.84 -41.16 16.75
CA PHE A 176 42.13 -40.00 16.19
C PHE A 176 41.58 -40.28 14.79
N ASP A 177 42.36 -40.93 13.93
CA ASP A 177 41.94 -41.34 12.59
C ASP A 177 40.82 -42.39 12.67
N ASP A 178 40.90 -43.34 13.63
CA ASP A 178 39.80 -44.28 13.92
C ASP A 178 38.52 -43.55 14.38
N MET A 179 38.67 -42.47 15.16
CA MET A 179 37.54 -41.62 15.55
C MET A 179 36.92 -40.91 14.33
N LEU A 180 37.74 -40.37 13.42
CA LEU A 180 37.25 -39.74 12.18
C LEU A 180 36.52 -40.73 11.28
N ASN A 181 37.06 -41.93 11.10
CA ASN A 181 36.40 -43.01 10.34
C ASN A 181 35.05 -43.40 10.97
N MET A 182 35.00 -43.46 12.30
CA MET A 182 33.76 -43.73 13.03
C MET A 182 32.74 -42.61 12.86
N CYS A 183 33.18 -41.34 12.81
CA CYS A 183 32.32 -40.20 12.51
C CYS A 183 31.77 -40.27 11.08
N ASP A 184 32.60 -40.60 10.09
CA ASP A 184 32.18 -40.76 8.69
C ASP A 184 31.10 -41.84 8.54
N ILE A 185 31.30 -43.00 9.16
CA ILE A 185 30.33 -44.10 9.13
C ILE A 185 29.01 -43.73 9.83
N LYS A 186 29.09 -43.06 10.99
CA LYS A 186 27.90 -42.78 11.82
C LYS A 186 27.18 -41.49 11.42
N LEU A 187 27.85 -40.50 10.84
CA LEU A 187 27.27 -39.20 10.47
C LEU A 187 27.14 -39.03 8.95
N GLY A 188 27.91 -39.78 8.15
CA GLY A 188 28.01 -39.61 6.71
C GLY A 188 29.12 -38.63 6.32
N ALA A 189 29.45 -38.60 5.03
CA ALA A 189 30.53 -37.77 4.51
C ALA A 189 30.30 -36.27 4.77
N ILE A 190 31.37 -35.57 5.16
CA ILE A 190 31.35 -34.13 5.37
C ILE A 190 31.03 -33.42 4.05
N THR A 191 29.94 -32.66 4.03
CA THR A 191 29.60 -31.78 2.90
C THR A 191 30.52 -30.56 2.86
N ASP A 192 30.65 -29.90 1.70
CA ASP A 192 31.53 -28.74 1.57
C ASP A 192 31.12 -27.56 2.49
N GLU A 193 29.85 -27.47 2.84
CA GLU A 193 29.32 -26.53 3.84
C GLU A 193 29.83 -26.83 5.26
N MET A 194 30.01 -28.10 5.61
CA MET A 194 30.54 -28.51 6.92
C MET A 194 32.07 -28.36 7.00
N LYS A 195 32.78 -28.42 5.86
CA LYS A 195 34.24 -28.20 5.79
C LYS A 195 34.63 -26.75 6.02
N THR A 196 33.75 -25.81 5.66
CA THR A 196 33.96 -24.36 5.80
C THR A 196 33.53 -23.87 7.18
N PHE A 197 33.91 -24.61 8.22
CA PHE A 197 33.54 -24.28 9.59
C PHE A 197 33.90 -22.84 9.94
N LYS A 198 32.91 -22.08 10.40
CA LYS A 198 33.07 -20.76 11.01
C LYS A 198 32.74 -20.88 12.49
N SER A 199 33.69 -20.45 13.33
CA SER A 199 33.49 -20.32 14.77
C SER A 199 32.14 -19.64 15.08
N PRO A 200 31.40 -20.07 16.11
CA PRO A 200 30.18 -19.39 16.54
C PRO A 200 30.38 -17.88 16.72
N GLU A 201 31.55 -17.45 17.19
CA GLU A 201 31.91 -16.04 17.34
C GLU A 201 32.01 -15.32 15.99
N LYS A 202 32.62 -15.97 15.00
CA LYS A 202 32.71 -15.45 13.64
C LYS A 202 31.34 -15.36 12.96
N ARG A 203 30.49 -16.38 13.14
CA ARG A 203 29.10 -16.38 12.64
C ARG A 203 28.27 -15.26 13.29
N LYS A 204 28.42 -15.07 14.61
CA LYS A 204 27.74 -13.99 15.33
C LYS A 204 28.19 -12.62 14.82
N LYS A 205 29.49 -12.42 14.61
CA LYS A 205 30.02 -11.17 14.06
C LYS A 205 29.48 -10.87 12.65
N GLU A 206 29.48 -11.85 11.76
CA GLU A 206 28.92 -11.70 10.40
C GLU A 206 27.41 -11.39 10.45
N LEU A 207 26.69 -12.01 11.40
CA LEU A 207 25.28 -11.72 11.61
C LEU A 207 25.06 -10.29 12.12
N ASP A 208 25.84 -9.83 13.11
CA ASP A 208 25.76 -8.47 13.65
C ASP A 208 26.08 -7.42 12.57
N GLU A 209 27.08 -7.69 11.71
CA GLU A 209 27.41 -6.85 10.55
C GLU A 209 26.25 -6.80 9.54
N ALA A 210 25.67 -7.94 9.18
CA ALA A 210 24.52 -8.01 8.28
C ALA A 210 23.27 -7.32 8.86
N TRP A 211 23.06 -7.39 10.18
CA TRP A 211 21.99 -6.65 10.85
C TRP A 211 22.22 -5.15 10.78
N GLY A 212 23.46 -4.67 10.98
CA GLY A 212 23.79 -3.26 10.83
C GLY A 212 23.56 -2.75 9.39
N GLU A 213 23.93 -3.54 8.39
CA GLU A 213 23.65 -3.23 6.98
C GLU A 213 22.14 -3.16 6.70
N PHE A 214 21.39 -4.14 7.21
CA PHE A 214 19.93 -4.18 7.07
C PHE A 214 19.25 -2.97 7.75
N GLU A 215 19.69 -2.58 8.95
CA GLU A 215 19.18 -1.39 9.64
C GLU A 215 19.47 -0.11 8.84
N ALA A 216 20.69 0.03 8.33
CA ALA A 216 21.05 1.17 7.49
C ALA A 216 20.24 1.23 6.18
N GLU A 217 19.96 0.08 5.56
CA GLU A 217 19.10 0.01 4.38
C GLU A 217 17.64 0.36 4.71
N LYS A 218 17.13 -0.13 5.83
CA LYS A 218 15.79 0.21 6.34
C LYS A 218 15.64 1.71 6.57
N GLU A 219 16.62 2.37 7.18
CA GLU A 219 16.60 3.83 7.38
C GLU A 219 16.58 4.57 6.04
N LYS A 220 17.38 4.15 5.06
CA LYS A 220 17.35 4.73 3.70
C LYS A 220 15.99 4.56 3.04
N PHE A 221 15.33 3.41 3.21
CA PHE A 221 13.98 3.19 2.69
C PHE A 221 12.94 4.09 3.39
N GLN A 222 13.03 4.27 4.71
CA GLN A 222 12.16 5.18 5.45
C GLN A 222 12.33 6.63 4.99
N ALA A 223 13.56 7.09 4.78
CA ALA A 223 13.83 8.42 4.24
C ALA A 223 13.21 8.60 2.84
N LYS A 224 13.33 7.60 1.96
CA LYS A 224 12.68 7.62 0.64
C LYS A 224 11.15 7.69 0.73
N LEU A 225 10.54 6.94 1.65
CA LEU A 225 9.09 6.97 1.86
C LEU A 225 8.62 8.37 2.30
N ASN A 226 9.31 8.98 3.25
CA ASN A 226 8.98 10.34 3.72
C ASN A 226 9.11 11.39 2.60
N ASN A 227 10.13 11.26 1.75
CA ASN A 227 10.28 12.14 0.59
C ASN A 227 9.14 11.96 -0.42
N LEU A 228 8.77 10.71 -0.75
CA LEU A 228 7.65 10.43 -1.65
C LEU A 228 6.31 10.93 -1.09
N GLU A 229 6.10 10.83 0.23
CA GLU A 229 4.92 11.38 0.88
C GLU A 229 4.87 12.91 0.78
N SER A 230 6.02 13.57 0.96
CA SER A 230 6.15 15.03 0.78
C SER A 230 5.88 15.46 -0.66
N GLU A 231 6.44 14.76 -1.65
CA GLU A 231 6.18 15.00 -3.07
C GLU A 231 4.70 14.80 -3.42
N ARG A 232 4.06 13.76 -2.87
CA ARG A 232 2.64 13.49 -3.08
C ARG A 232 1.76 14.62 -2.55
N GLU A 233 2.04 15.16 -1.37
CA GLU A 233 1.29 16.29 -0.83
C GLU A 233 1.54 17.58 -1.63
N ALA A 234 2.77 17.81 -2.10
CA ALA A 234 3.07 18.93 -3.00
C ALA A 234 2.27 18.86 -4.31
N ILE A 235 2.23 17.70 -4.96
CA ILE A 235 1.44 17.46 -6.18
C ILE A 235 -0.05 17.68 -5.91
N LYS A 236 -0.55 17.23 -4.75
CA LYS A 236 -1.96 17.42 -4.38
C LYS A 236 -2.31 18.91 -4.26
N ALA A 237 -1.46 19.69 -3.58
CA ALA A 237 -1.64 21.14 -3.45
C ALA A 237 -1.59 21.85 -4.82
N GLU A 238 -0.68 21.47 -5.70
CA GLU A 238 -0.60 22.01 -7.05
C GLU A 238 -1.86 21.70 -7.87
N ARG A 239 -2.40 20.48 -7.72
CA ARG A 239 -3.63 20.07 -8.39
C ARG A 239 -4.85 20.87 -7.92
N GLU A 240 -4.95 21.16 -6.63
CA GLU A 240 -6.01 22.02 -6.07
C GLU A 240 -5.90 23.46 -6.58
N LYS A 241 -4.68 23.98 -6.70
CA LYS A 241 -4.43 25.31 -7.29
C LYS A 241 -4.88 25.37 -8.75
N ILE A 242 -4.51 24.37 -9.56
CA ILE A 242 -4.90 24.28 -10.97
C ILE A 242 -6.43 24.21 -11.12
N GLU A 243 -7.12 23.45 -10.27
CA GLU A 243 -8.59 23.36 -10.31
C GLU A 243 -9.27 24.70 -9.99
N THR A 244 -8.68 25.46 -9.05
CA THR A 244 -9.14 26.81 -8.72
C THR A 244 -8.92 27.78 -9.88
N GLU A 245 -7.73 27.78 -10.49
CA GLU A 245 -7.41 28.60 -11.66
C GLU A 245 -8.33 28.27 -12.84
N ARG A 246 -8.60 26.99 -13.08
CA ARG A 246 -9.53 26.53 -14.12
C ARG A 246 -10.95 27.02 -13.89
N SER A 247 -11.41 26.99 -12.63
CA SER A 247 -12.73 27.49 -12.26
C SER A 247 -12.84 29.00 -12.51
N GLN A 248 -11.80 29.76 -12.17
CA GLN A 248 -11.76 31.19 -12.45
C GLN A 248 -11.78 31.49 -13.95
N ILE A 249 -10.99 30.78 -14.75
CA ILE A 249 -10.98 30.93 -16.21
C ILE A 249 -12.36 30.65 -16.82
N ASN A 250 -13.09 29.65 -16.29
CA ASN A 250 -14.45 29.37 -16.76
C ASN A 250 -15.42 30.52 -16.45
N LEU A 251 -15.35 31.11 -15.25
CA LEU A 251 -16.15 32.29 -14.89
C LEU A 251 -15.83 33.49 -15.79
N ASP A 252 -14.54 33.75 -16.02
CA ASP A 252 -14.10 34.85 -16.89
C ASP A 252 -14.59 34.64 -18.32
N ARG A 253 -14.56 33.40 -18.82
CA ARG A 253 -15.09 33.05 -20.14
C ARG A 253 -16.60 33.26 -20.23
N GLU A 254 -17.37 32.89 -19.21
CA GLU A 254 -18.82 33.14 -19.18
C GLU A 254 -19.14 34.64 -19.17
N ASN A 255 -18.37 35.44 -18.42
CA ASN A 255 -18.54 36.89 -18.40
C ASN A 255 -18.23 37.51 -19.77
N LEU A 256 -17.14 37.10 -20.42
CA LEU A 256 -16.80 37.55 -21.78
C LEU A 256 -17.88 37.20 -22.81
N LEU A 257 -18.52 36.04 -22.68
CA LEU A 257 -19.64 35.65 -23.56
C LEU A 257 -20.86 36.56 -23.35
N LYS A 258 -21.16 36.94 -22.11
CA LYS A 258 -22.23 37.91 -21.81
C LYS A 258 -21.92 39.29 -22.39
N GLU A 259 -20.71 39.79 -22.15
CA GLU A 259 -20.26 41.07 -22.71
C GLU A 259 -20.33 41.07 -24.25
N GLN A 260 -19.92 39.97 -24.89
CA GLN A 260 -20.02 39.83 -26.34
C GLN A 260 -21.47 39.95 -26.83
N GLU A 261 -22.42 39.34 -26.13
CA GLU A 261 -23.84 39.40 -26.49
C GLU A 261 -24.42 40.80 -26.29
N GLU A 262 -24.08 41.47 -25.19
CA GLU A 262 -24.44 42.87 -24.96
C GLU A 262 -23.91 43.79 -26.07
N PHE A 263 -22.66 43.57 -26.50
CA PHE A 263 -22.07 44.29 -27.62
C PHE A 263 -22.81 44.05 -28.94
N LYS A 264 -23.26 42.82 -29.22
CA LYS A 264 -24.07 42.53 -30.42
C LYS A 264 -25.38 43.28 -30.40
N VAL A 265 -26.11 43.24 -29.28
CA VAL A 265 -27.38 43.97 -29.12
C VAL A 265 -27.17 45.47 -29.33
N LYS A 266 -26.12 46.05 -28.73
CA LYS A 266 -25.78 47.47 -28.91
C LYS A 266 -25.47 47.80 -30.37
N ASN A 267 -24.73 46.94 -31.06
CA ASN A 267 -24.39 47.12 -32.47
C ASN A 267 -25.63 47.07 -33.37
N ASP A 268 -26.56 46.15 -33.10
CA ASP A 268 -27.79 46.05 -33.87
C ASP A 268 -28.73 47.24 -33.64
N ASN A 269 -28.82 47.74 -32.40
CA ASN A 269 -29.52 49.00 -32.11
C ASN A 269 -28.89 50.20 -32.86
N LEU A 270 -27.56 50.28 -32.93
CA LEU A 270 -26.87 51.33 -33.68
C LEU A 270 -27.17 51.24 -35.18
N LYS A 271 -27.22 50.04 -35.77
CA LYS A 271 -27.62 49.86 -37.17
C LYS A 271 -29.06 50.31 -37.42
N GLN A 272 -29.98 49.99 -36.52
CA GLN A 272 -31.38 50.45 -36.65
C GLN A 272 -31.49 51.97 -36.56
N ASN A 273 -30.77 52.60 -35.62
CA ASN A 273 -30.74 54.06 -35.52
C ASN A 273 -30.16 54.70 -36.79
N LEU A 274 -29.10 54.12 -37.36
CA LEU A 274 -28.51 54.60 -38.62
C LEU A 274 -29.54 54.57 -39.76
N GLN A 275 -30.28 53.46 -39.89
CA GLN A 275 -31.34 53.34 -40.90
C GLN A 275 -32.45 54.37 -40.71
N GLN A 276 -32.85 54.65 -39.46
CA GLN A 276 -33.83 55.70 -39.17
C GLN A 276 -33.31 57.08 -39.58
N TYR A 277 -32.06 57.41 -39.26
CA TYR A 277 -31.44 58.67 -39.68
C TYR A 277 -31.32 58.79 -41.21
N GLU A 278 -31.02 57.70 -41.91
CA GLU A 278 -30.99 57.70 -43.38
C GLU A 278 -32.37 58.04 -43.97
N VAL A 279 -33.44 57.44 -43.44
CA VAL A 279 -34.82 57.74 -43.86
C VAL A 279 -35.21 59.18 -43.56
N GLU A 280 -34.90 59.67 -42.36
CA GLU A 280 -35.18 61.06 -41.97
C GLU A 280 -34.45 62.06 -42.87
N ASN A 281 -33.18 61.79 -43.19
CA ASN A 281 -32.39 62.63 -44.08
C ASN A 281 -32.96 62.67 -45.51
N GLU A 282 -33.44 61.53 -46.04
CA GLU A 282 -34.10 61.50 -47.35
C GLU A 282 -35.42 62.29 -47.34
N ASN A 283 -36.22 62.18 -46.27
CA ASN A 283 -37.44 62.99 -46.12
C ASN A 283 -37.10 64.49 -46.10
N LEU A 284 -36.08 64.90 -45.33
CA LEU A 284 -35.63 66.30 -45.29
C LEU A 284 -35.14 66.80 -46.66
N LYS A 285 -34.47 65.96 -47.45
CA LYS A 285 -34.09 66.31 -48.84
C LYS A 285 -35.32 66.53 -49.71
N GLN A 286 -36.34 65.68 -49.61
CA GLN A 286 -37.59 65.84 -50.35
C GLN A 286 -38.33 67.12 -49.95
N ASP A 287 -38.43 67.40 -48.65
CA ASP A 287 -39.07 68.62 -48.15
C ASP A 287 -38.34 69.87 -48.62
N ARG A 288 -37.00 69.87 -48.57
CA ARG A 288 -36.19 70.97 -49.13
C ARG A 288 -36.47 71.18 -50.61
N ALA A 289 -36.56 70.11 -51.41
CA ALA A 289 -36.87 70.20 -52.83
C ALA A 289 -38.26 70.79 -53.09
N ARG A 290 -39.27 70.38 -52.30
CA ARG A 290 -40.63 70.95 -52.35
C ARG A 290 -40.63 72.44 -52.03
N MET A 291 -39.95 72.85 -50.97
CA MET A 291 -39.85 74.26 -50.58
C MET A 291 -39.17 75.11 -51.67
N GLU A 292 -38.13 74.57 -52.33
CA GLU A 292 -37.48 75.28 -53.44
C GLU A 292 -38.45 75.48 -54.63
N THR A 293 -39.24 74.45 -54.96
CA THR A 293 -40.27 74.56 -56.01
C THR A 293 -41.36 75.57 -55.64
N GLU A 294 -41.83 75.57 -54.39
CA GLU A 294 -42.82 76.54 -53.90
C GLU A 294 -42.28 77.97 -53.97
N ARG A 295 -41.01 78.16 -53.59
CA ARG A 295 -40.32 79.45 -53.69
C ARG A 295 -40.21 79.94 -55.13
N GLU A 296 -39.89 79.08 -56.08
CA GLU A 296 -39.88 79.43 -57.52
C GLU A 296 -41.27 79.84 -58.02
N ASN A 297 -42.31 79.09 -57.65
CA ASN A 297 -43.70 79.42 -58.01
C ASN A 297 -44.16 80.76 -57.42
N LEU A 298 -43.78 81.05 -56.17
CA LEU A 298 -44.05 82.35 -55.54
C LEU A 298 -43.34 83.48 -56.28
N LYS A 299 -42.09 83.28 -56.70
CA LYS A 299 -41.34 84.26 -57.49
C LYS A 299 -42.03 84.55 -58.82
N LEU A 300 -42.46 83.52 -59.55
CA LEU A 300 -43.22 83.69 -60.80
C LEU A 300 -44.55 84.41 -60.57
N THR A 301 -45.24 84.11 -59.46
CA THR A 301 -46.49 84.77 -59.10
C THR A 301 -46.27 86.25 -58.81
N GLN A 302 -45.18 86.58 -58.10
CA GLN A 302 -44.78 87.96 -57.82
C GLN A 302 -44.46 88.72 -59.11
N GLU A 303 -43.70 88.13 -60.03
CA GLU A 303 -43.40 88.72 -61.35
C GLU A 303 -44.69 88.97 -62.15
N ASN A 304 -45.62 88.01 -62.18
CA ASN A 304 -46.92 88.18 -62.84
C ASN A 304 -47.78 89.29 -62.22
N LEU A 305 -47.79 89.40 -60.89
CA LEU A 305 -48.51 90.48 -60.19
C LEU A 305 -47.89 91.85 -60.48
N GLN A 306 -46.57 91.93 -60.58
CA GLN A 306 -45.86 93.14 -60.97
C GLN A 306 -46.25 93.60 -62.38
N ILE A 307 -46.29 92.68 -63.35
CA ILE A 307 -46.75 92.98 -64.73
C ILE A 307 -48.22 93.44 -64.72
N LYS A 308 -49.09 92.80 -63.94
CA LYS A 308 -50.50 93.21 -63.84
C LYS A 308 -50.63 94.62 -63.26
N LYS A 309 -49.83 94.95 -62.25
CA LYS A 309 -49.80 96.28 -61.65
C LYS A 309 -49.38 97.33 -62.67
N GLU A 310 -48.27 97.11 -63.38
CA GLU A 310 -47.79 98.02 -64.44
C GLU A 310 -48.84 98.24 -65.54
N ASN A 311 -49.58 97.20 -65.92
CA ASN A 311 -50.68 97.31 -66.88
C ASN A 311 -51.88 98.12 -66.34
N ILE A 312 -52.20 97.99 -65.05
CA ILE A 312 -53.25 98.79 -64.41
C ILE A 312 -52.81 100.25 -64.35
N ASP A 313 -51.59 100.53 -63.92
CA ASP A 313 -51.02 101.87 -63.86
C ASP A 313 -51.05 102.53 -65.24
N ALA A 314 -50.64 101.82 -66.31
CA ALA A 314 -50.72 102.31 -67.69
C ALA A 314 -52.16 102.57 -68.18
N LYS A 315 -53.14 101.77 -67.74
CA LYS A 315 -54.57 102.01 -68.05
C LYS A 315 -55.09 103.24 -67.30
N GLN A 316 -54.70 103.40 -66.05
CA GLN A 316 -55.07 104.56 -65.24
C GLN A 316 -54.52 105.85 -65.87
N GLU A 317 -53.24 105.87 -66.26
CA GLU A 317 -52.65 107.01 -66.97
C GLU A 317 -53.40 107.35 -68.27
N LYS A 318 -53.83 106.35 -69.04
CA LYS A 318 -54.64 106.58 -70.25
C LYS A 318 -55.99 107.20 -69.91
N LEU A 319 -56.69 106.67 -68.91
CA LEU A 319 -57.98 107.18 -68.47
C LEU A 319 -57.86 108.63 -67.96
N ASP A 320 -56.81 108.93 -67.18
CA ASP A 320 -56.55 110.27 -66.66
C ASP A 320 -56.31 111.27 -67.82
N ARG A 321 -55.55 110.87 -68.86
CA ARG A 321 -55.37 111.69 -70.08
C ARG A 321 -56.67 111.91 -70.85
N GLU A 322 -57.54 110.89 -70.93
CA GLU A 322 -58.85 111.02 -71.59
C GLU A 322 -59.78 111.97 -70.81
N LEU A 323 -59.81 111.86 -69.47
CA LEU A 323 -60.54 112.77 -68.60
C LEU A 323 -60.03 114.21 -68.71
N GLU A 324 -58.72 114.40 -68.86
CA GLU A 324 -58.14 115.73 -69.04
C GLU A 324 -58.53 116.35 -70.39
N LYS A 325 -58.58 115.56 -71.48
CA LYS A 325 -59.10 116.03 -72.78
C LYS A 325 -60.56 116.44 -72.70
N LEU A 326 -61.41 115.65 -72.03
CA LEU A 326 -62.85 115.96 -71.87
C LEU A 326 -63.11 117.23 -71.05
N LYS A 327 -62.16 117.69 -70.23
CA LYS A 327 -62.28 118.94 -69.47
C LYS A 327 -61.90 120.18 -70.28
N ILE A 328 -61.29 120.01 -71.46
CA ILE A 328 -60.80 121.09 -72.32
C ILE A 328 -61.78 121.38 -73.47
N GLU A 329 -62.69 120.45 -73.80
CA GLU A 329 -63.92 120.70 -74.57
C GLU A 329 -65.01 121.33 -73.70
#